data_AF-A0A3B0S3Y0-F1
#
_entry.id   AF-A0A3B0S3Y0-F1
#
_cell.length_a   1.000
_cell.length_b   1.000
_cell.length_c   1.000
_cell.angle_alpha   90.00
_cell.angle_beta   90.00
_cell.angle_gamma   90.00
#
_symmetry.space_group_name_H-M   'P 1'
#
loop_
_entity.id
_entity.type
_entity.pdbx_description
1 polymer ?
#
loop_
_entity_poly.entity_id
_entity_poly.type
_entity_poly.pdbx_seq_one_letter_code
_entity_poly.pdbx_strand_id
1 'polypeptide(L)'
;MFRFIIRVLYLPLFLVGGNALAIGLVSAGYSKLWLIVLGIGFVLLAFVLEAAAPFDKNFNRPQGDRLRDFLHAFFNEAANI
;
A
#
# COMPACT_ATOMS: atom_id res chain seq x y z
N MET A 1 -13.00 17.61 -7.94
CA MET A 1 -12.09 18.08 -6.87
C MET A 1 -11.56 16.94 -6.00
N PHE A 2 -12.42 16.16 -5.33
CA PHE A 2 -12.01 15.04 -4.45
C PHE A 2 -11.00 14.06 -5.08
N ARG A 3 -11.27 13.54 -6.29
CA ARG A 3 -10.33 12.63 -7.00
C ARG A 3 -8.99 13.26 -7.34
N PHE A 4 -8.97 14.56 -7.65
CA PHE A 4 -7.74 15.28 -7.96
C PHE A 4 -6.86 15.39 -6.71
N ILE A 5 -7.46 15.72 -5.58
CA ILE A 5 -6.77 15.76 -4.28
C ILE A 5 -6.14 14.40 -3.97
N ILE A 6 -6.91 13.30 -4.10
CA ILE A 6 -6.37 11.96 -3.89
C ILE A 6 -5.18 11.70 -4.81
N ARG A 7 -5.31 11.94 -6.12
CA ARG A 7 -4.22 11.69 -7.08
C ARG A 7 -2.94 12.48 -6.78
N VAL A 8 -3.07 13.74 -6.36
CA VAL A 8 -1.91 14.58 -6.05
C VAL A 8 -1.28 14.17 -4.71
N LEU A 9 -2.10 13.85 -3.70
CA LEU A 9 -1.61 13.55 -2.35
C LEU A 9 -1.26 12.08 -2.14
N TYR A 10 -1.70 11.17 -3.01
CA TYR A 10 -1.44 9.73 -2.86
C TYR A 10 0.05 9.45 -2.72
N LEU A 11 0.86 9.89 -3.69
CA LEU A 11 2.30 9.61 -3.66
C LEU A 11 3.02 10.29 -2.47
N PRO A 12 2.83 11.60 -2.20
CA PRO A 12 3.43 12.25 -1.03
C PRO A 12 3.02 11.63 0.30
N LEU A 13 1.76 11.19 0.45
CA LEU A 13 1.28 10.58 1.68
C LEU A 13 2.03 9.27 1.98
N PHE A 14 2.20 8.42 0.97
CA PHE A 14 2.88 7.13 1.15
C PHE A 14 4.40 7.30 1.29
N LEU A 15 5.01 8.16 0.48
CA LEU A 15 6.46 8.38 0.53
C LEU A 15 6.87 9.21 1.75
N VAL A 16 6.31 10.40 1.94
CA VAL A 16 6.74 11.28 3.03
C VAL A 16 6.03 10.90 4.33
N GLY A 17 4.70 10.76 4.29
CA GLY A 17 3.92 10.45 5.49
C GLY A 17 4.23 9.06 6.06
N GLY A 18 4.27 8.03 5.22
CA GLY A 18 4.61 6.67 5.63
C GLY A 18 6.01 6.56 6.24
N ASN A 19 7.03 7.11 5.58
CA ASN A 19 8.39 7.09 6.11
C ASN A 19 8.54 7.93 7.38
N ALA A 20 7.92 9.12 7.45
CA ALA A 20 7.94 9.94 8.64
C ALA A 20 7.32 9.21 9.85
N LEU A 21 6.20 8.53 9.66
CA LEU A 21 5.57 7.72 10.70
C LEU A 21 6.45 6.53 11.12
N ALA A 22 7.06 5.82 10.17
CA ALA A 22 7.96 4.71 10.45
C ALA A 22 9.20 5.16 11.25
N ILE A 23 9.85 6.25 10.81
CA ILE A 23 10.98 6.87 11.51
C ILE A 23 10.55 7.32 12.91
N GLY A 24 9.38 7.96 13.03
CA GLY A 24 8.83 8.40 14.31
C GLY A 24 8.63 7.24 15.29
N LEU A 25 8.04 6.13 14.84
CA LEU A 25 7.84 4.95 15.68
C LEU A 25 9.16 4.37 16.18
N VAL A 26 10.14 4.21 15.29
CA VAL A 26 11.44 3.62 15.66
C VAL A 26 12.24 4.56 16.56
N SER A 27 12.28 5.85 16.25
CA SER A 27 13.01 6.84 17.04
C SER A 27 12.42 7.04 18.43
N ALA A 28 11.11 6.88 18.61
CA ALA A 28 10.46 6.90 19.91
C ALA A 28 10.64 5.60 20.72
N GLY A 29 11.38 4.61 20.20
CA GLY A 29 11.68 3.36 20.90
C GLY A 29 10.53 2.36 20.95
N TYR A 30 9.49 2.52 20.12
CA TYR A 30 8.42 1.53 20.01
C TYR A 30 8.93 0.22 19.42
N SER A 31 8.24 -0.88 19.73
CA SER A 31 8.52 -2.18 19.13
C SER A 31 8.46 -2.11 17.59
N LYS A 32 9.44 -2.72 16.92
CA LYS A 32 9.48 -2.81 15.45
C LYS A 32 8.26 -3.54 14.86
N LEU A 33 7.52 -4.32 15.67
CA LEU A 33 6.25 -4.93 15.24
C LEU A 33 5.23 -3.89 14.78
N TRP A 34 5.30 -2.65 15.29
CA TRP A 34 4.46 -1.55 14.83
C TRP A 34 4.70 -1.20 13.35
N LEU A 35 5.87 -1.49 12.79
CA LEU A 35 6.12 -1.29 11.36
C LEU A 35 5.29 -2.25 10.50
N ILE A 36 5.02 -3.47 10.98
CA ILE A 36 4.15 -4.42 10.31
C ILE A 36 2.71 -3.88 10.31
N VAL A 37 2.25 -3.42 11.48
CA VAL A 37 0.91 -2.82 11.62
C VAL A 37 0.76 -1.59 10.73
N LEU A 38 1.78 -0.71 10.71
CA LEU A 38 1.81 0.47 9.87
C LEU A 38 1.76 0.07 8.38
N GLY A 39 2.58 -0.89 7.96
CA GLY A 39 2.60 -1.39 6.59
C GLY A 39 1.25 -1.94 6.14
N ILE A 40 0.63 -2.81 6.96
CA ILE A 40 -0.72 -3.33 6.69
C ILE A 40 -1.73 -2.18 6.61
N GLY A 41 -1.65 -1.20 7.53
CA GLY A 41 -2.52 -0.02 7.51
C GLY A 41 -2.43 0.78 6.21
N PHE A 42 -1.22 1.02 5.70
CA PHE A 42 -1.02 1.71 4.42
C PHE A 42 -1.47 0.87 3.22
N VAL A 43 -1.29 -0.46 3.24
CA VAL A 43 -1.83 -1.35 2.20
C VAL A 43 -3.36 -1.27 2.16
N LEU A 44 -4.02 -1.37 3.32
CA LEU A 44 -5.48 -1.24 3.40
C LEU A 44 -5.96 0.14 2.94
N LEU A 45 -5.24 1.19 3.34
CA LEU A 45 -5.53 2.56 2.88
C LEU A 45 -5.39 2.68 1.36
N ALA A 46 -4.38 2.06 0.75
CA ALA A 46 -4.21 2.04 -0.70
C ALA A 46 -5.44 1.43 -1.40
N PHE A 47 -5.94 0.29 -0.91
CA PHE A 47 -7.16 -0.32 -1.44
C PHE A 47 -8.38 0.59 -1.29
N VAL A 48 -8.54 1.26 -0.14
CA VAL A 48 -9.66 2.20 0.08
C VAL A 48 -9.58 3.39 -0.87
N LEU A 49 -8.39 3.97 -1.06
CA LEU A 49 -8.18 5.10 -1.95
C LEU A 49 -8.38 4.71 -3.43
N GLU A 50 -7.91 3.54 -3.85
CA GLU A 50 -8.14 3.02 -5.21
C GLU A 50 -9.62 2.72 -5.45
N ALA A 51 -10.35 2.23 -4.45
CA ALA A 51 -11.80 2.05 -4.54
C ALA A 51 -12.54 3.40 -4.64
N ALA A 52 -12.12 4.41 -3.88
CA ALA A 52 -12.76 5.74 -3.84
C ALA A 52 -12.48 6.59 -5.08
N ALA A 53 -11.25 6.54 -5.61
CA ALA A 53 -10.78 7.36 -6.71
C ALA A 53 -9.90 6.57 -7.68
N PRO A 54 -10.45 5.55 -8.37
CA PRO A 54 -9.68 4.63 -9.19
C PRO A 54 -8.88 5.36 -10.26
N PHE A 55 -7.65 4.88 -10.50
CA PHE A 55 -6.85 5.37 -11.61
C PHE A 55 -7.48 4.95 -12.94
N ASP A 56 -7.72 3.65 -13.10
CA ASP A 56 -8.52 3.02 -14.15
C ASP A 56 -9.54 2.08 -13.51
N LYS A 57 -10.83 2.26 -13.82
CA LYS A 57 -11.92 1.44 -13.28
C LYS A 57 -11.81 -0.04 -13.69
N ASN A 58 -11.16 -0.34 -14.81
CA ASN A 58 -11.01 -1.70 -15.31
C ASN A 58 -10.04 -2.52 -14.47
N PHE A 59 -9.09 -1.88 -13.76
CA PHE A 59 -8.16 -2.58 -12.86
C PHE A 59 -8.87 -3.17 -11.64
N ASN A 60 -10.00 -2.59 -11.23
CA ASN A 60 -10.81 -3.11 -10.12
C ASN A 60 -11.81 -4.20 -10.57
N ARG A 61 -11.80 -4.59 -11.85
CA ARG A 61 -12.64 -5.69 -12.35
C ARG A 61 -11.83 -6.98 -12.35
N PRO A 62 -12.40 -8.11 -11.89
CA PRO A 62 -11.72 -9.40 -11.99
C PRO A 62 -11.35 -9.73 -13.45
N GLN A 63 -10.07 -10.03 -13.70
CA GLN A 63 -9.57 -10.42 -15.02
C GLN A 63 -9.23 -11.93 -15.12
N GLY A 64 -9.56 -12.71 -14.07
CA GLY A 64 -9.22 -14.14 -14.01
C GLY A 64 -7.74 -14.41 -13.73
N ASP A 65 -6.99 -13.40 -13.30
CA ASP A 65 -5.54 -13.43 -13.10
C ASP A 65 -5.08 -13.68 -11.66
N ARG A 66 -6.01 -13.81 -10.72
CA ARG A 66 -5.71 -14.02 -9.29
C ARG A 66 -4.72 -15.15 -9.01
N LEU A 67 -4.86 -16.30 -9.68
CA LEU A 67 -3.95 -17.43 -9.47
C LEU A 67 -2.54 -17.12 -9.98
N ARG A 68 -2.45 -16.53 -11.18
CA ARG A 68 -1.19 -16.07 -11.76
C ARG A 68 -0.50 -15.13 -10.79
N ASP A 69 -1.20 -14.10 -10.32
CA ASP A 69 -0.63 -13.06 -9.46
C ASP A 69 -0.18 -13.62 -8.10
N PHE A 70 -0.96 -14.53 -7.51
CA PHE A 70 -0.57 -15.21 -6.29
C PHE A 70 0.70 -16.05 -6.47
N LEU A 71 0.78 -16.85 -7.54
CA LEU A 71 1.96 -17.66 -7.82
C LEU A 71 3.18 -16.77 -8.08
N HIS A 72 3.03 -15.69 -8.85
CA HIS A 72 4.10 -14.72 -9.06
C HIS A 72 4.58 -14.12 -7.74
N ALA A 73 3.68 -13.64 -6.88
CA ALA A 73 4.05 -13.09 -5.58
C ALA A 73 4.76 -14.14 -4.71
N PHE A 74 4.20 -15.35 -4.60
CA PHE A 74 4.77 -16.44 -3.80
C PHE A 74 6.18 -16.82 -4.26
N PHE A 75 6.37 -17.11 -5.55
CA PHE A 75 7.68 -17.49 -6.07
C PHE A 75 8.67 -16.34 -6.01
N ASN A 76 8.24 -15.10 -6.23
CA ASN A 76 9.10 -13.93 -6.12
C ASN A 76 9.62 -13.76 -4.69
N GLU A 77 8.74 -13.82 -3.68
CA GLU A 77 9.16 -13.72 -2.28
C GLU A 77 10.00 -14.94 -1.86
N ALA A 78 9.64 -16.15 -2.28
CA ALA A 78 10.40 -17.36 -1.96
C ALA A 78 11.81 -17.36 -2.57
N ALA A 79 12.00 -16.72 -3.73
CA ALA A 79 13.31 -16.60 -4.39
C ALA A 79 14.13 -15.39 -3.89
N ASN A 80 13.52 -14.45 -3.15
CA ASN A 80 14.18 -13.27 -2.59
C ASN A 80 14.61 -13.45 -1.12
N ILE A 81 14.37 -14.64 -0.54
CA ILE A 81 14.86 -15.07 0.79
C ILE A 81 16.19 -15.80 0.62
#